data_AF-A0A8H6W9T3-F1
#
_entry.id   AF-A0A8H6W9T3-F1
#
_cell.length_a   1.000
_cell.length_b   1.000
_cell.length_c   1.000
_cell.angle_alpha   90.00
_cell.angle_beta   90.00
_cell.angle_gamma   90.00
#
_symmetry.space_group_name_H-M   'P 1'
#
loop_
_entity.id
_entity.type
_entity.pdbx_description
1 polymer ?
#
loop_
_entity_poly.entity_id
_entity_poly.type
_entity_poly.pdbx_seq_one_letter_code
_entity_poly.pdbx_strand_id
1 'polypeptide(L)'
;MGLTAFLVNAGNAHGTWPTPRYHSLLLLLLFCAAWTVFFSSAYILWLADNKQHILANVASSIIWLGVTLVLWGVGAGILHFTRGGGNCPNSAPISRCRQSLTVESLAWVETGVVFLTLCWTITTTIVRRDTLDSRRIV
;
A
#
# COMPACT_ATOMS: atom_id res chain seq x y z
N MET A 1 7.69 1.45 6.50
CA MET A 1 8.73 1.31 5.45
C MET A 1 10.08 1.93 5.86
N GLY A 2 10.60 1.67 7.07
CA GLY A 2 11.94 2.15 7.45
C GLY A 2 13.07 1.39 6.75
N LEU A 3 12.81 0.13 6.40
CA LEU A 3 13.77 -0.74 5.73
C LEU A 3 14.07 -0.27 4.29
N THR A 4 13.07 0.16 3.51
CA THR A 4 13.31 0.73 2.17
C THR A 4 14.14 2.02 2.23
N ALA A 5 13.85 2.91 3.19
CA ALA A 5 14.65 4.12 3.42
C ALA A 5 16.09 3.79 3.82
N PHE A 6 16.30 2.79 4.67
CA PHE A 6 17.64 2.30 5.00
C PHE A 6 18.37 1.74 3.77
N LEU A 7 17.70 0.96 2.92
CA LEU A 7 18.31 0.43 1.69
C LEU A 7 18.70 1.56 0.72
N VAL A 8 17.87 2.59 0.60
CA VAL A 8 18.19 3.77 -0.21
C VAL A 8 19.40 4.50 0.36
N ASN A 9 19.43 4.77 1.66
CA ASN A 9 20.56 5.45 2.30
C ASN A 9 21.87 4.63 2.17
N ALA A 10 21.81 3.33 2.42
CA ALA A 10 22.98 2.44 2.32
C ALA A 10 23.45 2.27 0.86
N GLY A 11 22.55 2.26 -0.11
CA GLY A 11 22.92 2.24 -1.53
C GLY A 11 23.58 3.54 -1.98
N ASN A 12 23.13 4.68 -1.45
CA ASN A 12 23.73 5.99 -1.74
C ASN A 12 25.10 6.16 -1.08
N ALA A 13 25.27 5.69 0.17
CA ALA A 13 26.53 5.77 0.91
C ALA A 13 27.66 4.91 0.30
N HIS A 14 27.32 3.76 -0.28
CA HIS A 14 28.30 2.84 -0.85
C HIS A 14 28.36 2.85 -2.39
N GLY A 15 27.59 3.74 -3.05
CA GLY A 15 27.56 3.88 -4.51
C GLY A 15 27.22 2.60 -5.28
N THR A 16 26.68 1.57 -4.61
CA THR A 16 26.53 0.21 -5.14
C THR A 16 25.06 -0.14 -5.23
N TRP A 17 24.46 0.18 -6.39
CA TRP A 17 23.11 -0.23 -6.74
C TRP A 17 23.17 -1.50 -7.60
N PRO A 18 22.40 -2.56 -7.29
CA PRO A 18 22.36 -3.76 -8.12
C PRO A 18 21.92 -3.44 -9.55
N THR A 19 20.92 -2.55 -9.69
CA THR A 19 20.47 -1.97 -10.95
C THR A 19 19.84 -0.60 -10.72
N PRO A 20 19.86 0.32 -11.72
CA PRO A 20 19.14 1.60 -11.65
C PRO A 20 17.62 1.42 -11.45
N ARG A 21 17.04 0.36 -12.03
CA ARG A 21 15.62 0.03 -11.91
C ARG A 21 15.22 -0.29 -10.47
N TYR A 22 16.08 -1.03 -9.74
CA TYR A 22 15.84 -1.36 -8.34
C TYR A 22 15.78 -0.12 -7.45
N HIS A 23 16.64 0.87 -7.70
CA HIS A 23 16.62 2.13 -6.97
C HIS A 23 15.30 2.89 -7.14
N SER A 24 14.81 3.03 -8.38
CA SER A 24 13.52 3.68 -8.66
C SER A 24 12.33 2.96 -8.01
N LEU A 25 12.37 1.63 -7.93
CA LEU A 25 11.32 0.85 -7.26
C LEU A 25 11.29 1.07 -5.75
N LEU A 26 12.45 1.17 -5.10
CA LEU A 26 12.52 1.50 -3.67
C LEU A 26 11.96 2.90 -3.37
N LEU A 27 12.24 3.88 -4.25
CA LEU A 27 11.67 5.22 -4.14
C LEU A 27 10.16 5.22 -4.35
N LEU A 28 9.66 4.45 -5.32
CA LEU A 28 8.23 4.28 -5.55
C LEU A 28 7.54 3.68 -4.30
N LEU A 29 8.10 2.63 -3.70
CA LEU A 29 7.54 2.03 -2.49
C LEU A 29 7.61 2.96 -1.26
N LEU A 30 8.66 3.78 -1.17
CA LEU A 30 8.75 4.81 -0.13
C LEU A 30 7.68 5.90 -0.33
N PHE A 31 7.47 6.33 -1.58
CA PHE A 31 6.38 7.25 -1.93
C PHE A 31 5.02 6.64 -1.61
N CYS A 32 4.76 5.38 -1.96
CA CYS A 32 3.51 4.69 -1.62
C CYS A 32 3.27 4.67 -0.11
N ALA A 33 4.31 4.44 0.70
CA ALA A 33 4.20 4.47 2.15
C ALA A 33 3.92 5.88 2.72
N ALA A 34 4.58 6.90 2.18
CA ALA A 34 4.28 8.29 2.56
C ALA A 34 2.86 8.69 2.15
N TRP A 35 2.44 8.29 0.95
CA TRP A 35 1.09 8.48 0.42
C TRP A 35 0.02 7.86 1.33
N THR A 36 0.19 6.60 1.73
CA THR A 36 -0.80 5.94 2.60
C THR A 36 -0.88 6.59 3.98
N VAL A 37 0.26 6.94 4.59
CA VAL A 37 0.28 7.59 5.91
C VAL A 37 -0.33 8.99 5.83
N PHE A 38 0.03 9.78 4.81
CA PHE A 38 -0.48 11.14 4.66
C PHE A 38 -2.00 11.16 4.53
N PHE A 39 -2.55 10.39 3.59
CA PHE A 39 -4.01 10.35 3.39
C PHE A 39 -4.74 9.65 4.54
N SER A 40 -4.17 8.60 5.13
CA SER A 40 -4.76 7.96 6.31
C SER A 40 -4.85 8.94 7.49
N SER A 41 -3.81 9.74 7.73
CA SER A 41 -3.83 10.77 8.78
C SER A 41 -4.87 11.86 8.49
N ALA A 42 -4.97 12.31 7.24
CA ALA A 42 -5.97 13.28 6.82
C ALA A 42 -7.40 12.75 7.03
N TYR A 43 -7.65 11.48 6.71
CA TYR A 43 -8.95 10.84 6.96
C TYR A 43 -9.28 10.75 8.45
N ILE A 44 -8.30 10.45 9.33
CA ILE A 44 -8.52 10.41 10.78
C ILE A 44 -8.85 11.81 11.32
N LEU A 45 -8.12 12.85 10.88
CA LEU A 45 -8.40 14.23 11.26
C LEU A 45 -9.79 14.67 10.77
N TRP A 46 -10.16 14.29 9.55
CA TRP A 46 -11.47 14.61 9.01
C TRP A 46 -12.62 13.92 9.77
N LEU A 47 -12.41 12.70 10.25
CA LEU A 47 -13.36 12.02 11.13
C LEU A 47 -13.49 12.70 12.49
N ALA A 48 -12.42 13.30 13.03
CA ALA A 48 -12.46 14.03 14.29
C ALA A 48 -13.27 15.34 14.20
N ASP A 49 -13.28 15.99 13.03
CA ASP A 49 -13.92 17.30 12.83
C ASP A 49 -15.46 17.25 12.68
N ASN A 50 -16.11 16.09 12.75
CA ASN A 50 -17.57 15.89 12.89
C ASN A 50 -18.48 16.61 11.85
N LYS A 51 -17.93 17.18 10.77
CA LYS A 51 -18.69 17.89 9.73
C LYS A 51 -19.18 16.92 8.65
N GLN A 52 -20.50 16.71 8.67
CA GLN A 52 -21.24 15.71 7.91
C GLN A 52 -21.18 15.89 6.38
N HIS A 53 -20.57 14.92 5.69
CA HIS A 53 -20.99 14.44 4.36
C HIS A 53 -20.61 12.95 4.22
N ILE A 54 -21.33 12.07 4.92
CA ILE A 54 -21.03 10.62 5.02
C ILE A 54 -20.94 9.95 3.63
N LEU A 55 -21.80 10.33 2.68
CA LEU A 55 -21.79 9.78 1.31
C LEU A 55 -20.60 10.23 0.47
N ALA A 56 -20.24 11.53 0.55
CA ALA A 56 -19.05 12.05 -0.14
C ALA A 56 -17.76 11.44 0.44
N ASN A 57 -17.74 11.25 1.76
CA ASN A 57 -16.64 10.61 2.46
C ASN A 57 -16.44 9.16 1.98
N VAL A 58 -17.51 8.35 1.94
CA VAL A 58 -17.44 6.94 1.48
C VAL A 58 -16.96 6.82 0.03
N ALA A 59 -17.51 7.63 -0.88
CA ALA A 59 -17.11 7.58 -2.30
C ALA A 59 -15.63 7.96 -2.47
N SER A 60 -15.18 8.99 -1.74
CA SER A 60 -13.77 9.40 -1.74
C SER A 60 -12.85 8.29 -1.20
N SER A 61 -13.27 7.56 -0.16
CA SER A 61 -12.49 6.47 0.43
C SER A 61 -12.33 5.29 -0.53
N ILE A 62 -13.38 4.94 -1.30
CA ILE A 62 -13.30 3.86 -2.30
C ILE A 62 -12.29 4.22 -3.40
N ILE A 63 -12.33 5.45 -3.91
CA ILE A 63 -11.40 5.93 -4.94
C ILE A 63 -9.96 5.92 -4.39
N TRP A 64 -9.76 6.46 -3.19
CA TRP A 64 -8.44 6.49 -2.54
C TRP A 64 -7.89 5.08 -2.28
N LEU A 65 -8.70 4.16 -1.76
CA LEU A 65 -8.32 2.76 -1.56
C LEU A 65 -8.02 2.08 -2.90
N GLY A 66 -8.77 2.36 -3.96
CA GLY A 66 -8.52 1.86 -5.31
C GLY A 66 -7.18 2.33 -5.87
N VAL A 67 -6.88 3.62 -5.78
CA VAL A 67 -5.57 4.18 -6.19
C VAL A 67 -4.44 3.56 -5.37
N THR A 68 -4.64 3.45 -4.06
CA THR A 68 -3.66 2.84 -3.15
C THR A 68 -3.41 1.38 -3.50
N LEU A 69 -4.47 0.62 -3.83
CA LEU A 69 -4.36 -0.78 -4.25
C LEU A 69 -3.53 -0.91 -5.53
N VAL A 70 -3.77 -0.05 -6.53
CA VAL A 70 -3.00 -0.06 -7.79
C VAL A 70 -1.55 0.30 -7.53
N LEU A 71 -1.27 1.33 -6.73
CA LEU A 71 0.09 1.76 -6.42
C LEU A 71 0.90 0.66 -5.72
N TRP A 72 0.31 -0.03 -4.73
CA TRP A 72 0.97 -1.14 -4.03
C TRP A 72 1.06 -2.39 -4.90
N GLY A 73 -0.01 -2.77 -5.59
CA GLY A 73 -0.05 -3.98 -6.42
C GLY A 73 0.90 -3.91 -7.62
N VAL A 74 0.95 -2.78 -8.33
CA VAL A 74 1.89 -2.57 -9.43
C VAL A 74 3.32 -2.51 -8.89
N GLY A 75 3.55 -1.83 -7.77
CA GLY A 75 4.86 -1.78 -7.11
C GLY A 75 5.38 -3.18 -6.72
N ALA A 76 4.54 -3.98 -6.09
CA ALA A 76 4.85 -5.37 -5.70
C ALA A 76 5.10 -6.26 -6.92
N GLY A 77 4.26 -6.15 -7.95
CA GLY A 77 4.39 -6.92 -9.18
C GLY A 77 5.69 -6.63 -9.93
N ILE A 78 6.03 -5.36 -10.14
CA ILE A 78 7.27 -5.00 -10.83
C ILE A 78 8.49 -5.40 -10.00
N LEU A 79 8.42 -5.28 -8.67
CA LEU A 79 9.50 -5.72 -7.78
C LEU A 79 9.73 -7.24 -7.86
N HIS A 80 8.67 -8.03 -7.92
CA HIS A 80 8.74 -9.48 -8.10
C HIS A 80 9.50 -9.87 -9.38
N PHE A 81 9.15 -9.25 -10.52
CA PHE A 81 9.83 -9.49 -11.79
C PHE A 81 11.29 -9.00 -11.81
N THR A 82 11.56 -7.84 -11.19
CA THR A 82 12.90 -7.24 -11.18
C THR A 82 13.89 -8.03 -10.32
N ARG A 83 13.41 -8.69 -9.24
CA ARG A 83 14.22 -9.53 -8.36
C ARG A 83 14.37 -10.98 -8.87
N GLY A 84 13.58 -11.39 -9.85
CA GLY A 84 13.58 -12.75 -10.40
C GLY A 84 12.93 -13.81 -9.50
N GLY A 85 12.19 -13.43 -8.45
CA GLY A 85 11.30 -14.31 -7.68
C GLY A 85 11.92 -15.40 -6.79
N GLY A 86 13.24 -15.52 -6.66
CA GLY A 86 13.88 -16.62 -5.92
C GLY A 86 13.89 -16.50 -4.38
N ASN A 87 14.19 -17.59 -3.66
CA ASN A 87 14.19 -17.65 -2.18
C ASN A 87 15.56 -17.43 -1.50
N CYS A 88 16.53 -16.84 -2.21
CA CYS A 88 17.88 -16.55 -1.70
C CYS A 88 18.49 -17.69 -0.85
N PRO A 89 18.52 -18.96 -1.35
CA PRO A 89 19.03 -20.08 -0.58
C PRO A 89 20.51 -19.83 -0.20
N ASN A 90 20.90 -20.24 1.01
CA ASN A 90 22.26 -20.10 1.54
C ASN A 90 22.82 -18.66 1.67
N SER A 91 21.97 -17.64 1.52
CA SER A 91 22.38 -16.25 1.76
C SER A 91 22.36 -15.91 3.25
N ALA A 92 23.38 -15.18 3.71
CA ALA A 92 23.49 -14.70 5.09
C ALA A 92 22.21 -13.94 5.54
N PRO A 93 21.87 -13.96 6.85
CA PRO A 93 20.66 -13.31 7.38
C PRO A 93 20.54 -11.83 6.99
N ILE A 94 21.65 -11.09 7.00
CA ILE A 94 21.74 -9.67 6.61
C ILE A 94 22.33 -9.56 5.19
N SER A 95 21.68 -10.18 4.22
CA SER A 95 22.05 -10.06 2.79
C SER A 95 21.05 -9.18 2.03
N ARG A 96 21.52 -8.48 0.99
CA ARG A 96 20.67 -7.65 0.11
C ARG A 96 19.54 -8.45 -0.55
N CYS A 97 19.76 -9.74 -0.79
CA CYS A 97 18.76 -10.66 -1.34
C CYS A 97 17.59 -10.88 -0.36
N ARG A 98 17.87 -11.19 0.92
CA ARG A 98 16.83 -11.35 1.94
C ARG A 98 16.11 -10.03 2.26
N GLN A 99 16.85 -8.92 2.28
CA GLN A 99 16.25 -7.59 2.48
C GLN A 99 15.30 -7.20 1.34
N SER A 100 15.62 -7.50 0.09
CA SER A 100 14.72 -7.22 -1.03
C SER A 100 13.50 -8.15 -1.04
N LEU A 101 13.68 -9.41 -0.63
CA LEU A 101 12.57 -10.36 -0.43
C LEU A 101 11.59 -9.88 0.66
N THR A 102 12.09 -9.32 1.78
CA THR A 102 11.20 -8.79 2.83
C THR A 102 10.47 -7.53 2.39
N VAL A 103 11.09 -6.67 1.58
CA VAL A 103 10.40 -5.50 0.99
C VAL A 103 9.28 -5.97 0.05
N GLU A 104 9.54 -7.00 -0.74
CA GLU A 104 8.53 -7.57 -1.64
C GLU A 104 7.37 -8.18 -0.87
N SER A 105 7.65 -8.98 0.16
CA SER A 105 6.59 -9.58 0.98
C SER A 105 5.76 -8.51 1.70
N LEU A 106 6.39 -7.45 2.21
CA LEU A 106 5.67 -6.32 2.79
C LEU A 106 4.78 -5.63 1.77
N ALA A 107 5.24 -5.40 0.55
CA ALA A 107 4.41 -4.80 -0.50
C ALA A 107 3.19 -5.66 -0.85
N TRP A 108 3.34 -6.99 -0.88
CA TRP A 108 2.20 -7.92 -1.05
C TRP A 108 1.24 -7.90 0.14
N VAL A 109 1.75 -7.84 1.37
CA VAL A 109 0.91 -7.73 2.58
C VAL A 109 0.08 -6.45 2.54
N GLU A 110 0.70 -5.31 2.23
CA GLU A 110 -0.02 -4.03 2.12
C GLU A 110 -1.08 -4.08 1.01
N THR A 111 -0.76 -4.68 -0.14
CA THR A 111 -1.73 -4.90 -1.23
C THR A 111 -2.93 -5.72 -0.74
N GLY A 112 -2.68 -6.81 0.00
CA GLY A 112 -3.73 -7.64 0.57
C GLY A 112 -4.60 -6.90 1.59
N VAL A 113 -3.98 -6.13 2.49
CA VAL A 113 -4.70 -5.33 3.50
C VAL A 113 -5.59 -4.30 2.82
N VAL A 114 -5.07 -3.55 1.85
CA VAL A 114 -5.85 -2.55 1.12
C VAL A 114 -6.99 -3.19 0.34
N PHE A 115 -6.75 -4.34 -0.29
CA PHE A 115 -7.79 -5.10 -1.00
C PHE A 115 -8.93 -5.52 -0.06
N LEU A 116 -8.60 -6.13 1.08
CA LEU A 116 -9.59 -6.55 2.07
C LEU A 116 -10.39 -5.35 2.62
N THR A 117 -9.71 -4.24 2.87
CA THR A 117 -10.34 -3.01 3.36
C THR A 117 -11.30 -2.42 2.32
N LEU A 118 -10.93 -2.47 1.03
CA LEU A 118 -11.79 -2.05 -0.06
C LEU A 118 -13.03 -2.95 -0.18
N CYS A 119 -12.86 -4.28 -0.15
CA CYS A 119 -13.98 -5.22 -0.18
C CYS A 119 -14.94 -4.98 0.99
N TRP A 120 -14.42 -4.81 2.20
CA TRP A 120 -15.21 -4.50 3.39
C TRP A 120 -15.98 -3.17 3.24
N THR A 121 -15.33 -2.14 2.71
CA THR A 121 -15.98 -0.85 2.49
C THR A 121 -17.11 -1.00 1.48
N ILE A 122 -16.90 -1.73 0.38
CA ILE A 122 -17.94 -1.96 -0.62
C ILE A 122 -19.11 -2.76 -0.04
N THR A 123 -18.86 -3.89 0.62
CA THR A 123 -19.93 -4.73 1.18
C THR A 123 -20.78 -3.97 2.21
N THR A 124 -20.14 -3.23 3.12
CA THR A 124 -20.86 -2.43 4.12
C THR A 124 -21.69 -1.31 3.49
N THR A 125 -21.24 -0.72 2.38
CA THR A 125 -22.02 0.31 1.68
C THR A 125 -23.22 -0.25 0.93
N ILE A 126 -23.11 -1.45 0.34
CA ILE A 126 -24.22 -2.14 -0.32
C ILE A 126 -25.31 -2.49 0.72
N VAL A 127 -24.92 -3.14 1.82
CA VAL A 127 -25.87 -3.52 2.90
C VAL A 127 -26.57 -2.28 3.49
N ARG A 128 -25.86 -1.15 3.63
CA ARG A 128 -26.47 0.12 4.07
C ARG A 128 -27.45 0.69 3.05
N ARG A 129 -27.22 0.51 1.76
CA ARG A 129 -28.17 0.95 0.72
C ARG A 129 -29.45 0.12 0.78
N ASP A 130 -29.35 -1.20 0.88
CA ASP A 130 -30.52 -2.09 0.91
C ASP A 130 -31.42 -1.83 2.13
N THR A 131 -30.81 -1.60 3.30
CA THR A 131 -31.56 -1.28 4.53
C THR A 131 -32.25 0.08 4.48
N LEU A 132 -31.70 1.07 3.77
CA LEU A 132 -32.33 2.37 3.60
C LEU A 132 -33.50 2.31 2.61
N ASP A 133 -33.37 1.55 1.54
CA ASP A 133 -34.42 1.40 0.54
C ASP A 133 -35.63 0.65 1.13
N SER A 134 -35.37 -0.43 1.88
CA SER A 134 -36.42 -1.17 2.58
C SER A 134 -37.24 -0.32 3.56
N ARG A 135 -36.66 0.72 4.19
CA ARG A 135 -37.37 1.64 5.09
C ARG A 135 -38.23 2.68 4.38
N ARG A 136 -38.08 2.89 3.07
CA ARG A 136 -38.93 3.83 2.30
C ARG A 136 -40.23 3.20 1.78
N ILE A 137 -40.34 1.87 1.81
CA ILE A 137 -41.46 1.13 1.23
C ILE A 137 -42.55 0.84 2.29
N VAL A 138 -42.27 1.11 3.57
CA VAL A 138 -43.23 1.05 4.70
C VAL A 138 -43.70 2.46 5.02
#